data_AF-W3RJV7-F1
#
_entry.id   AF-W3RJV7-F1
#
_cell.length_a   1.000
_cell.length_b   1.000
_cell.length_c   1.000
_cell.angle_alpha   90.00
_cell.angle_beta   90.00
_cell.angle_gamma   90.00
#
_symmetry.space_group_name_H-M   'P 1'
#
loop_
_entity.id
_entity.type
_entity.pdbx_description
1 polymer ?
#
loop_
_entity_poly.entity_id
_entity_poly.type
_entity_poly.pdbx_seq_one_letter_code
_entity_poly.pdbx_strand_id
1 'polypeptide(L)'
;MIFSYDGRDVLPGYHVTEVKDGQFSGLDCGANPEAWRETFIQLWDVPSEDGRTHMPAAKFSAIMHKVQEHVPFDSDARLTFEVSDGIGAIQLFRADSIAADDTHIRIALSRRPASCKPRDRWLEQQQVQACCGPVADVAAKCCASPDS
;
A
#
# COMPACT_ATOMS: atom_id res chain seq x y z
N MET A 1 3.25 17.76 -0.43
CA MET A 1 2.84 16.35 -0.37
C MET A 1 3.86 15.55 -1.14
N ILE A 2 4.39 14.50 -0.54
CA ILE A 2 5.51 13.74 -1.10
C ILE A 2 5.12 12.28 -1.13
N PHE A 3 5.26 11.65 -2.29
CA PHE A 3 5.20 10.19 -2.39
C PHE A 3 6.61 9.64 -2.39
N SER A 4 6.86 8.55 -1.68
CA SER A 4 8.17 7.89 -1.69
C SER A 4 8.02 6.43 -2.02
N TYR A 5 8.83 5.93 -2.95
CA TYR A 5 8.85 4.55 -3.39
C TYR A 5 10.28 4.11 -3.68
N ASP A 6 10.59 2.82 -3.51
CA ASP A 6 11.93 2.27 -3.72
C ASP A 6 13.06 3.04 -3.00
N GLY A 7 12.76 3.53 -1.78
CA GLY A 7 13.73 4.26 -0.96
C GLY A 7 14.04 5.67 -1.43
N ARG A 8 13.30 6.22 -2.40
CA ARG A 8 13.44 7.59 -2.89
C ARG A 8 12.09 8.32 -2.96
N ASP A 9 12.17 9.63 -3.13
CA ASP A 9 10.98 10.45 -3.35
C ASP A 9 10.65 10.50 -4.84
N VAL A 10 9.37 10.70 -5.14
CA VAL A 10 8.99 11.27 -6.45
C VAL A 10 9.67 12.62 -6.61
N LEU A 11 10.02 12.96 -7.83
CA LEU A 11 10.63 14.23 -8.19
C LEU A 11 9.64 15.38 -7.95
N PRO A 12 10.11 16.59 -7.60
CA PRO A 12 9.24 17.73 -7.31
C PRO A 12 8.28 18.11 -8.45
N GLY A 13 8.63 17.79 -9.69
CA GLY A 13 7.83 18.05 -10.88
C GLY A 13 6.72 17.05 -11.14
N TYR A 14 6.47 16.08 -10.25
CA TYR A 14 5.50 15.03 -10.51
C TYR A 14 4.07 15.57 -10.74
N HIS A 15 3.29 14.85 -11.54
CA HIS A 15 1.90 15.16 -11.82
C HIS A 15 0.98 14.00 -11.44
N VAL A 16 -0.19 14.32 -10.86
CA VAL A 16 -1.32 13.38 -10.91
C VAL A 16 -1.95 13.53 -12.29
N THR A 17 -1.80 12.53 -13.15
CA THR A 17 -2.24 12.61 -14.55
C THR A 17 -3.62 12.03 -14.77
N GLU A 18 -4.01 11.06 -13.94
CA GLU A 18 -5.30 10.37 -14.05
C GLU A 18 -5.72 9.85 -12.67
N VAL A 19 -7.03 9.86 -12.42
CA VAL A 19 -7.63 9.12 -11.30
C VAL A 19 -8.78 8.29 -11.87
N LYS A 20 -8.73 6.98 -11.65
CA LYS A 20 -9.68 6.01 -12.20
C LYS A 20 -10.38 5.29 -11.06
N ASP A 21 -11.63 4.93 -11.25
CA ASP A 21 -12.30 3.91 -10.44
C ASP A 21 -12.71 2.76 -11.35
N GLY A 22 -12.49 1.53 -10.90
CA GLY A 22 -12.79 0.33 -11.66
C GLY A 22 -13.45 -0.73 -10.78
N GLN A 23 -14.36 -1.48 -11.39
CA GLN A 23 -14.92 -2.70 -10.82
C GLN A 23 -14.33 -3.91 -11.53
N PHE A 24 -13.74 -4.80 -10.75
CA PHE A 24 -13.02 -5.97 -11.24
C PHE A 24 -13.73 -7.24 -10.80
N SER A 25 -13.68 -8.24 -11.67
CA SER A 25 -14.11 -9.60 -11.39
C SER A 25 -13.07 -10.56 -11.97
N GLY A 26 -12.77 -11.64 -11.24
CA GLY A 26 -11.74 -12.57 -11.64
C GLY A 26 -11.75 -13.87 -10.84
N LEU A 27 -10.77 -14.72 -11.13
CA LEU A 27 -10.51 -15.99 -10.46
C LEU A 27 -9.06 -16.01 -9.99
N ASP A 28 -8.79 -16.58 -8.82
CA ASP A 28 -7.41 -16.87 -8.39
C ASP A 28 -6.86 -18.16 -9.03
N CYS A 29 -5.57 -18.46 -8.78
CA CYS A 29 -4.89 -19.68 -9.26
C CYS A 29 -5.61 -21.00 -8.84
N GLY A 30 -6.50 -20.95 -7.84
CA GLY A 30 -7.33 -22.08 -7.38
C GLY A 30 -8.77 -22.03 -7.90
N ALA A 31 -9.08 -21.21 -8.90
CA ALA A 31 -10.41 -21.00 -9.45
C ALA A 31 -11.46 -20.46 -8.45
N ASN A 32 -11.03 -19.78 -7.39
CA ASN A 32 -11.95 -19.11 -6.47
C ASN A 32 -12.35 -17.74 -7.05
N PRO A 33 -13.66 -17.42 -7.15
CA PRO A 33 -14.11 -16.13 -7.65
C PRO A 33 -13.78 -15.00 -6.69
N GLU A 34 -13.44 -13.84 -7.25
CA GLU A 34 -13.21 -12.61 -6.52
C GLU A 34 -13.78 -11.44 -7.31
N ALA A 35 -14.42 -10.50 -6.61
CA ALA A 35 -14.82 -9.22 -7.16
C ALA A 35 -14.41 -8.12 -6.19
N TRP A 36 -13.91 -7.01 -6.71
CA TRP A 36 -13.50 -5.87 -5.91
C TRP A 36 -13.63 -4.58 -6.70
N ARG A 37 -13.74 -3.45 -5.99
CA ARG A 37 -13.55 -2.12 -6.56
C ARG A 37 -12.15 -1.63 -6.27
N GLU A 38 -11.61 -0.83 -7.18
CA GLU A 38 -10.27 -0.31 -7.05
C GLU A 38 -10.16 1.07 -7.68
N THR A 39 -9.64 2.01 -6.90
CA THR A 39 -9.29 3.35 -7.33
C THR A 39 -7.80 3.42 -7.64
N PHE A 40 -7.45 3.95 -8.81
CA PHE A 40 -6.08 4.16 -9.26
C PHE A 40 -5.76 5.65 -9.27
N ILE A 41 -4.60 6.03 -8.73
CA ILE A 41 -4.04 7.37 -8.85
C ILE A 41 -2.74 7.27 -9.66
N GLN A 42 -2.72 7.85 -10.85
CA GLN A 42 -1.56 7.82 -11.72
C GLN A 42 -0.64 9.02 -11.46
N LEU A 43 0.60 8.73 -11.05
CA LEU A 43 1.68 9.66 -10.81
C LEU A 43 2.69 9.58 -11.96
N TRP A 44 2.91 10.71 -12.63
CA TRP A 44 4.00 10.88 -13.59
C TRP A 44 5.20 11.49 -12.87
N ASP A 45 6.27 10.72 -12.70
CA ASP A 45 7.45 11.07 -11.90
C ASP A 45 8.52 11.74 -12.76
N VAL A 46 8.49 13.07 -12.84
CA VAL A 46 9.37 13.87 -13.70
C VAL A 46 10.02 15.04 -12.97
N PRO A 47 11.20 15.49 -13.41
CA PRO A 47 11.86 16.65 -12.82
C PRO A 47 10.99 17.91 -12.99
N SER A 48 11.15 18.86 -12.08
CA SER A 48 10.51 20.16 -12.24
C SER A 48 11.23 20.96 -13.33
N GLU A 49 10.46 21.51 -14.28
CA GLU A 49 10.98 22.35 -15.36
C GLU A 49 11.31 23.79 -14.92
N ASP A 50 10.75 24.24 -13.80
CA ASP A 50 10.79 25.63 -13.34
C ASP A 50 11.21 25.78 -11.87
N GLY A 51 11.81 24.74 -11.30
CA GLY A 51 12.27 24.73 -9.90
C GLY A 51 11.13 24.71 -8.87
N ARG A 52 9.91 24.39 -9.29
CA ARG A 52 8.77 24.14 -8.37
C ARG A 52 9.11 23.01 -7.39
N THR A 53 8.66 23.20 -6.15
CA THR A 53 8.65 22.17 -5.11
C THR A 53 7.53 21.16 -5.37
N HIS A 54 7.52 20.06 -4.61
CA HIS A 54 6.45 19.06 -4.66
C HIS A 54 5.05 19.68 -4.52
N MET A 55 4.07 19.03 -5.15
CA MET A 55 2.67 19.43 -5.11
C MET A 55 2.19 19.69 -3.66
N PRO A 56 1.55 20.83 -3.37
CA PRO A 56 0.93 21.07 -2.07
C PRO A 56 -0.19 20.06 -1.78
N ALA A 57 -0.34 19.65 -0.51
CA ALA A 57 -1.41 18.73 -0.11
C ALA A 57 -2.81 19.27 -0.46
N ALA A 58 -3.01 20.59 -0.33
CA ALA A 58 -4.25 21.25 -0.73
C ALA A 58 -4.57 21.07 -2.23
N LYS A 59 -3.56 21.11 -3.10
CA LYS A 59 -3.75 20.88 -4.54
C LYS A 59 -4.11 19.42 -4.82
N PHE A 60 -3.46 18.48 -4.16
CA PHE A 60 -3.82 17.06 -4.25
C PHE A 60 -5.28 16.83 -3.79
N SER A 61 -5.67 17.38 -2.64
CA SER A 61 -7.03 17.29 -2.13
C SER A 61 -8.06 17.86 -3.11
N ALA A 62 -7.76 19.01 -3.73
CA ALA A 62 -8.64 19.62 -4.73
C ALA A 62 -8.82 18.73 -5.97
N ILE A 63 -7.75 18.05 -6.43
CA ILE A 63 -7.84 17.08 -7.51
C ILE A 63 -8.78 15.93 -7.10
N MET A 64 -8.58 15.34 -5.93
CA MET A 64 -9.40 14.22 -5.46
C MET A 64 -10.86 14.62 -5.28
N HIS A 65 -11.15 15.81 -4.77
CA HIS A 65 -12.52 16.32 -4.64
C HIS A 65 -13.20 16.49 -6.01
N LYS A 66 -12.50 17.09 -6.98
CA LYS A 66 -13.04 17.24 -8.33
C LYS A 66 -13.32 15.91 -9.00
N VAL A 67 -12.50 14.90 -8.73
CA VAL A 67 -12.74 13.54 -9.23
C VAL A 67 -13.97 12.93 -8.56
N GLN A 68 -14.14 13.11 -7.23
CA GLN A 68 -15.31 12.61 -6.49
C GLN A 68 -16.65 13.15 -7.02
N GLU A 69 -16.67 14.38 -7.56
CA GLU A 69 -17.87 14.96 -8.17
C GLU A 69 -18.38 14.16 -9.38
N HIS A 70 -17.49 13.40 -10.03
CA HIS A 70 -17.79 12.68 -11.28
C HIS A 70 -17.68 11.15 -11.12
N VAL A 71 -16.88 10.69 -10.15
CA VAL A 71 -16.56 9.28 -9.93
C VAL A 71 -16.82 8.95 -8.46
N PRO A 72 -17.77 8.05 -8.15
CA PRO A 72 -18.08 7.71 -6.77
C PRO A 72 -16.94 6.89 -6.17
N PHE A 73 -16.17 7.48 -5.27
CA PHE A 73 -15.20 6.75 -4.47
C PHE A 73 -15.91 5.88 -3.45
N ASP A 74 -15.67 4.58 -3.56
CA ASP A 74 -16.05 3.61 -2.54
C ASP A 74 -15.03 3.65 -1.42
N SER A 75 -15.47 3.77 -0.16
CA SER A 75 -14.54 3.69 0.96
C SER A 75 -13.90 2.31 1.10
N ASP A 76 -14.56 1.28 0.56
CA ASP A 76 -14.09 -0.11 0.60
C ASP A 76 -13.27 -0.47 -0.66
N ALA A 77 -13.13 0.46 -1.63
CA ALA A 77 -12.28 0.23 -2.79
C ALA A 77 -10.80 0.14 -2.39
N ARG A 78 -10.08 -0.76 -3.06
CA ARG A 78 -8.62 -0.81 -2.97
C ARG A 78 -8.05 0.48 -3.55
N LEU A 79 -7.02 1.04 -2.92
CA LEU A 79 -6.29 2.18 -3.46
C LEU A 79 -4.95 1.72 -4.04
N THR A 80 -4.72 2.05 -5.31
CA THR A 80 -3.49 1.74 -6.04
C THR A 80 -2.88 2.99 -6.62
N PHE A 81 -1.56 3.10 -6.50
CA PHE A 81 -0.78 4.14 -7.16
C PHE A 81 -0.09 3.54 -8.38
N GLU A 82 -0.28 4.19 -9.52
CA GLU A 82 0.40 3.88 -10.78
C GLU A 82 1.54 4.89 -10.95
N VAL A 83 2.79 4.44 -11.05
CA VAL A 83 3.94 5.35 -11.16
C VAL A 83 4.78 5.02 -12.39
N SER A 84 5.10 6.03 -13.18
CA SER A 84 6.03 5.94 -14.32
C SER A 84 6.71 7.30 -14.54
N ASP A 85 7.91 7.29 -15.12
CA ASP A 85 8.63 8.47 -15.59
C ASP A 85 8.23 8.88 -17.03
N GLY A 86 7.28 8.16 -17.64
CA GLY A 86 6.87 8.33 -19.04
C GLY A 86 7.74 7.57 -20.04
N ILE A 87 8.74 6.84 -19.57
CA ILE A 87 9.63 6.00 -20.40
C ILE A 87 9.39 4.53 -20.05
N GLY A 88 9.47 4.19 -18.76
CA GLY A 88 9.24 2.85 -18.24
C GLY A 88 7.76 2.47 -18.18
N ALA A 89 7.50 1.16 -18.14
CA ALA A 89 6.16 0.65 -17.89
C ALA A 89 5.60 1.17 -16.56
N ILE A 90 4.27 1.35 -16.50
CA ILE A 90 3.58 1.74 -15.28
C ILE A 90 3.79 0.67 -14.22
N GLN A 91 4.33 1.09 -13.08
CA GLN A 91 4.54 0.24 -11.90
C GLN A 91 3.39 0.46 -10.91
N LEU A 92 2.92 -0.64 -10.30
CA LEU A 92 1.80 -0.62 -9.36
C LEU A 92 2.31 -0.64 -7.92
N PHE A 93 1.77 0.26 -7.11
CA PHE A 93 2.10 0.43 -5.70
C PHE A 93 0.84 0.51 -4.85
N ARG A 94 0.99 0.19 -3.57
CA ARG A 94 -0.02 0.43 -2.53
C ARG A 94 0.51 1.46 -1.54
N ALA A 95 -0.39 2.18 -0.88
CA ALA A 95 -0.01 2.98 0.27
C ALA A 95 0.46 2.06 1.40
N ASP A 96 1.61 2.39 1.99
CA ASP A 96 2.24 1.60 3.04
C ASP A 96 2.16 2.30 4.40
N SER A 97 2.54 3.58 4.44
CA SER A 97 2.41 4.42 5.62
C SER A 97 2.24 5.88 5.25
N ILE A 98 1.65 6.64 6.18
CA ILE A 98 1.50 8.08 6.07
C ILE A 98 2.21 8.70 7.26
N ALA A 99 3.11 9.63 6.97
CA ALA A 99 3.78 10.45 7.98
C ALA A 99 3.51 11.93 7.66
N ALA A 100 3.31 12.73 8.69
CA ALA A 100 3.19 14.17 8.56
C ALA A 100 4.17 14.84 9.52
N ASP A 101 4.86 15.86 9.01
CA ASP A 101 5.63 16.82 9.79
C ASP A 101 5.04 18.23 9.59
N ASP A 102 5.65 19.25 10.19
CA ASP A 102 5.19 20.64 10.15
C ASP A 102 5.09 21.22 8.73
N THR A 103 5.74 20.59 7.75
CA THR A 103 5.93 21.10 6.39
C THR A 103 5.42 20.16 5.30
N HIS A 104 5.43 18.84 5.54
CA HIS A 104 5.14 17.84 4.52
C HIS A 104 4.25 16.72 5.05
N ILE A 105 3.30 16.32 4.20
CA ILE A 105 2.65 15.00 4.28
C ILE A 105 3.38 14.08 3.32
N ARG A 106 3.87 12.95 3.84
CA ARG A 106 4.62 11.93 3.13
C ARG A 106 3.84 10.63 3.11
N ILE A 107 3.68 10.06 1.92
CA ILE A 107 3.04 8.76 1.70
C ILE A 107 4.10 7.81 1.18
N ALA A 108 4.45 6.82 2.01
CA ALA A 108 5.30 5.72 1.58
C ALA A 108 4.48 4.75 0.72
N LEU A 109 5.05 4.35 -0.42
CA LEU A 109 4.46 3.44 -1.38
C LEU A 109 5.29 2.15 -1.42
N SER A 110 4.63 1.02 -1.18
CA SER A 110 5.24 -0.30 -1.35
C SER A 110 4.82 -0.92 -2.68
N ARG A 111 5.75 -1.61 -3.36
CA ARG A 111 5.48 -2.30 -4.61
C ARG A 111 4.32 -3.27 -4.42
N ARG A 112 3.52 -3.46 -5.47
CA ARG A 112 2.48 -4.48 -5.51
C ARG A 112 2.94 -5.66 -6.36
N PRO A 113 3.73 -6.60 -5.81
CA PRO A 113 4.17 -7.77 -6.55
C PRO A 113 2.97 -8.67 -6.88
N ALA A 114 3.09 -9.41 -7.97
CA ALA A 114 2.18 -10.51 -8.23
C ALA A 114 2.37 -11.62 -7.19
N SER A 115 1.28 -12.19 -6.70
CA SER A 115 1.29 -13.31 -5.77
C SER A 115 0.17 -14.31 -6.10
N CYS A 116 0.29 -15.56 -5.62
CA CYS A 116 -0.77 -16.56 -5.74
C CYS A 116 -1.51 -16.63 -4.39
N LYS A 117 -2.70 -16.02 -4.34
CA LYS A 117 -3.49 -15.89 -3.10
C LYS A 117 -3.70 -17.20 -2.33
N PRO A 118 -4.03 -18.35 -2.97
CA PRO A 118 -4.01 -19.66 -2.32
C PRO A 118 -2.71 -20.00 -1.58
N ARG A 119 -1.55 -19.71 -2.17
CA ARG A 119 -0.25 -19.93 -1.51
C ARG A 119 -0.06 -18.96 -0.34
N ASP A 120 -0.43 -17.70 -0.52
CA ASP A 120 -0.31 -16.68 0.54
C ASP A 120 -1.18 -17.06 1.75
N ARG A 121 -2.44 -17.44 1.52
CA ARG A 121 -3.36 -17.94 2.58
C ARG A 121 -2.80 -19.17 3.31
N TRP A 122 -2.15 -20.09 2.58
CA TRP A 122 -1.51 -21.26 3.19
C TRP A 122 -0.33 -20.87 4.08
N LEU A 123 0.51 -19.92 3.65
CA LEU A 123 1.62 -19.41 4.46
C LEU A 123 1.11 -18.71 5.75
N GLU A 124 0.06 -17.91 5.65
CA GLU A 124 -0.58 -17.24 6.79
C GLU A 124 -1.09 -18.25 7.83
N GLN A 125 -1.75 -19.32 7.38
CA GLN A 125 -2.24 -20.39 8.26
C GLN A 125 -1.11 -21.10 9.01
N GLN A 126 0.04 -21.33 8.37
CA GLN A 126 1.19 -21.94 9.04
C GLN A 126 1.79 -21.04 10.12
N GLN A 127 1.86 -19.73 9.87
CA GLN A 127 2.35 -18.78 10.87
C GLN A 127 1.46 -18.73 12.10
N VAL A 128 0.13 -18.77 11.92
CA VAL A 128 -0.82 -18.83 13.03
C VAL A 128 -0.66 -20.13 13.82
N GLN A 129 -0.49 -21.28 13.14
CA GLN A 129 -0.26 -22.57 13.80
C GLN A 129 1.07 -22.63 14.57
N ALA A 130 2.13 -21.99 14.05
CA ALA A 130 3.42 -21.90 14.74
C ALA A 130 3.36 -21.02 16.00
N CYS A 131 2.50 -20.00 16.02
CA CYS A 131 2.29 -19.13 17.19
C CYS A 131 1.46 -19.81 18.29
N CYS A 132 0.57 -20.73 17.91
CA CYS A 132 -0.35 -21.43 18.82
C CYS A 132 0.02 -22.91 19.07
N GLY A 133 1.30 -23.29 18.88
CA GLY A 133 1.77 -24.63 19.22
C GLY A 133 1.52 -24.93 20.71
N PRO A 134 1.18 -26.17 21.09
CA PRO A 134 0.95 -26.52 22.49
C PRO A 134 2.17 -26.14 23.30
N VAL A 135 1.97 -25.34 24.35
CA VAL A 135 2.98 -25.10 25.37
C VAL A 135 3.32 -26.48 25.91
N ALA A 136 4.50 -27.00 25.55
CA ALA A 136 4.97 -28.22 26.18
C ALA A 136 5.01 -27.94 27.67
N ASP A 137 4.21 -28.70 28.44
CA ASP A 137 4.24 -28.70 29.89
C ASP A 137 5.70 -28.82 30.33
N VAL A 138 6.28 -27.71 30.78
CA VAL A 138 7.50 -27.74 31.60
C VAL A 138 7.05 -28.19 32.99
N ALA A 139 6.64 -29.44 33.06
CA ALA A 139 6.41 -30.13 34.31
C ALA A 139 7.76 -30.34 34.99
N ALA A 140 7.85 -29.77 36.19
CA ALA A 140 8.68 -30.19 37.31
C ALA A 140 10.21 -30.03 37.18
N LYS A 141 10.72 -28.98 37.83
CA LYS A 141 11.88 -29.01 38.75
C LYS A 141 11.76 -27.80 39.68
N CYS A 142 11.01 -27.94 40.77
CA CYS A 142 11.52 -28.25 42.10
C CYS A 142 12.14 -27.03 42.79
N CYS A 143 11.29 -26.32 43.54
CA CYS A 143 11.71 -25.52 44.68
C CYS A 143 12.43 -26.42 45.69
N ALA A 144 13.68 -26.09 46.04
CA ALA A 144 14.30 -26.57 47.26
C ALA A 144 15.30 -25.53 47.76
N SER A 145 15.08 -25.04 48.98
CA SER A 145 16.12 -24.81 49.98
C SER A 145 15.42 -24.56 51.32
N PRO A 146 15.56 -25.46 52.32
CA PRO A 146 15.52 -25.07 53.71
C PRO A 146 16.94 -24.87 54.27
N ASP A 147 16.97 -24.15 55.40
CA ASP A 147 18.01 -24.12 56.44
C ASP A 147 19.23 -23.19 56.26
N SER A 148 19.28 -22.10 57.03
CA SER A 148 19.91 -22.05 58.38
C SER A 148 19.89 -20.63 58.95
#